data_AF-A0A1Y3MH25-F1
#
_entry.id   AF-A0A1Y3MH25-F1
#
_cell.length_a   1.000
_cell.length_b   1.000
_cell.length_c   1.000
_cell.angle_alpha   90.00
_cell.angle_beta   90.00
_cell.angle_gamma   90.00
#
_symmetry.space_group_name_H-M   'P 1'
#
loop_
_entity.id
_entity.type
_entity.pdbx_description
1 polymer ?
#
loop_
_entity_poly.entity_id
_entity_poly.type
_entity_poly.pdbx_seq_one_letter_code
_entity_poly.pdbx_strand_id
1 'polypeptide(L)'
;MATLGEKIKALRKEKRLTQTQLAGSELTKSMLSQIENGKAAPSMKTLQYLASQLECEASFLLEEDNEEVTKLIPKMEQAIKNNQFEEAYRTLLPIVQKELPPTLSTARLYKQFISVAFNMKDYSIHSYIEKAVEIFQKYTLYRESTQTSLKLCYVLFVHKKYKECLELLTSIRKEYEAKQLEMDLIIQIELFLCEAIVLLAYGDYEGCEKIILQALDFSKENQVYYKTDEFYRILSYQNVIVADENKYLHYIKKSEQFAVFTENILSIAIIDILKAYYYNTITSEYTLALKHLDLFRKKLQDKPLFQEDGIYYLEKGKALYGLKRYEAALETLQQATIPDYMFHPLDQAWIITGGAYRALCYMELKNKQKALQEATEAFHAIQEFPDSTFTVFIKETLQIIQKL
;
A
#
# COMPACT_ATOMS: atom_id res chain seq x y z
N MET A 1 31.92 -1.60 -4.37
CA MET A 1 31.72 -1.13 -5.77
C MET A 1 30.65 -2.02 -6.37
N ALA A 2 29.59 -1.51 -7.03
CA ALA A 2 28.85 -2.41 -7.89
C ALA A 2 29.79 -2.75 -9.03
N THR A 3 30.40 -3.93 -8.93
CA THR A 3 31.42 -4.31 -9.90
C THR A 3 30.79 -4.35 -11.28
N LEU A 4 31.61 -4.24 -12.31
CA LEU A 4 31.19 -4.48 -13.70
C LEU A 4 30.28 -5.72 -13.81
N GLY A 5 30.66 -6.80 -13.12
CA GLY A 5 29.89 -8.03 -13.03
C GLY A 5 28.51 -7.88 -12.39
N GLU A 6 28.39 -7.10 -11.32
CA GLU A 6 27.10 -6.85 -10.66
C GLU A 6 26.13 -6.07 -11.55
N LYS A 7 26.64 -5.11 -12.33
CA LYS A 7 25.82 -4.38 -13.31
C LYS A 7 25.31 -5.29 -14.42
N ILE A 8 26.19 -6.12 -14.99
CA ILE A 8 25.84 -7.15 -15.99
C ILE A 8 24.77 -8.09 -15.43
N LYS A 9 24.98 -8.58 -14.20
CA LYS A 9 24.05 -9.49 -13.52
C LYS A 9 22.69 -8.86 -13.26
N ALA A 10 22.64 -7.58 -12.88
CA ALA A 10 21.39 -6.85 -12.65
C ALA A 10 20.59 -6.72 -13.94
N LEU A 11 21.19 -6.21 -15.01
CA LEU A 11 20.56 -6.10 -16.33
C LEU A 11 20.11 -7.45 -16.89
N ARG A 12 20.91 -8.50 -16.70
CA ARG A 12 20.55 -9.85 -17.12
C ARG A 12 19.25 -10.33 -16.45
N LYS A 13 19.16 -10.13 -15.14
CA LYS A 13 17.98 -10.52 -14.36
C LYS A 13 16.76 -9.70 -14.74
N GLU A 14 16.95 -8.42 -15.02
CA GLU A 14 15.90 -7.52 -15.51
C GLU A 14 15.29 -8.03 -16.82
N LYS A 15 16.13 -8.43 -17.77
CA LYS A 15 15.70 -9.07 -19.02
C LYS A 15 15.28 -10.54 -18.87
N ARG A 16 15.22 -11.07 -17.64
CA ARG A 16 14.89 -12.47 -17.31
C ARG A 16 15.75 -13.50 -18.06
N LEU A 17 16.97 -13.14 -18.44
CA LEU A 17 17.89 -14.02 -19.15
C LEU A 17 18.62 -14.95 -18.18
N THR A 18 18.77 -16.22 -18.53
CA THR A 18 19.73 -17.11 -17.87
C THR A 18 21.15 -16.72 -18.26
N GLN A 19 22.14 -17.13 -17.46
CA GLN A 19 23.54 -16.93 -17.82
C GLN A 19 23.87 -17.58 -19.18
N THR A 20 23.29 -18.73 -19.49
CA THR A 20 23.48 -19.38 -20.80
C THR A 20 22.93 -18.52 -21.94
N GLN A 21 21.74 -17.94 -21.76
CA GLN A 21 21.13 -17.07 -22.77
C GLN A 21 21.93 -15.79 -23.00
N LEU A 22 22.37 -15.10 -21.94
CA LEU A 22 23.20 -13.90 -22.10
C LEU A 22 24.59 -14.23 -22.68
N ALA A 23 25.18 -15.37 -22.30
CA ALA A 23 26.46 -15.79 -22.82
C ALA A 23 26.37 -16.08 -24.33
N GLY A 24 25.26 -16.65 -24.80
CA GLY A 24 25.02 -16.98 -26.20
C GLY A 24 26.13 -17.88 -26.76
N SER A 25 26.60 -17.60 -27.98
CA SER A 25 27.68 -18.34 -28.63
C SER A 25 29.08 -17.79 -28.34
N GLU A 26 29.20 -16.53 -27.90
CA GLU A 26 30.49 -15.86 -27.73
C GLU A 26 31.17 -16.19 -26.38
N LEU A 27 30.41 -16.65 -25.39
CA LEU A 27 30.90 -16.92 -24.04
C LEU A 27 30.39 -18.27 -23.53
N THR A 28 31.18 -18.92 -22.68
CA THR A 28 30.66 -20.05 -21.89
C THR A 28 29.87 -19.54 -20.68
N LYS A 29 28.88 -20.31 -20.22
CA LYS A 29 28.17 -20.03 -18.95
C LYS A 29 29.14 -19.82 -17.78
N SER A 30 30.22 -20.60 -17.73
CA SER A 30 31.25 -20.50 -16.69
C SER A 30 31.97 -19.15 -16.74
N MET A 31 32.40 -18.71 -17.93
CA MET A 31 33.05 -17.41 -18.13
C MET A 31 32.12 -16.26 -17.73
N LEU A 32 30.85 -16.28 -18.16
CA LEU A 32 29.90 -15.24 -17.75
C LEU A 32 29.70 -15.25 -16.23
N SER A 33 29.59 -16.42 -15.60
CA SER A 33 29.48 -16.50 -14.14
C SER A 33 30.71 -15.93 -13.42
N GLN A 34 31.91 -16.16 -13.94
CA GLN A 34 33.12 -15.55 -13.39
C GLN A 34 33.12 -14.02 -13.54
N ILE A 35 32.67 -13.50 -14.69
CA ILE A 35 32.51 -12.05 -14.91
C ILE A 35 31.49 -11.46 -13.94
N GLU A 36 30.29 -12.04 -13.84
CA GLU A 36 29.20 -11.56 -12.97
C GLU A 36 29.56 -11.52 -11.48
N ASN A 37 30.48 -12.37 -11.04
CA ASN A 37 30.95 -12.44 -9.66
C ASN A 37 32.30 -11.74 -9.44
N GLY A 38 32.79 -10.97 -10.43
CA GLY A 38 34.05 -10.21 -10.32
C GLY A 38 35.32 -11.07 -10.28
N LYS A 39 35.24 -12.35 -10.66
CA LYS A 39 36.38 -13.28 -10.70
C LYS A 39 37.17 -13.21 -12.01
N ALA A 40 36.62 -12.61 -13.05
CA ALA A 40 37.27 -12.41 -14.34
C ALA A 40 36.88 -11.06 -14.94
N ALA A 41 37.84 -10.35 -15.54
CA ALA A 41 37.59 -9.13 -16.30
C ALA A 41 37.31 -9.48 -17.78
N PRO A 42 36.20 -9.01 -18.38
CA PRO A 42 35.94 -9.22 -19.79
C PRO A 42 36.87 -8.37 -20.66
N SER A 43 37.17 -8.86 -21.88
CA SER A 43 37.78 -8.01 -22.91
C SER A 43 36.81 -6.91 -23.37
N MET A 44 37.30 -5.84 -24.00
CA MET A 44 36.41 -4.82 -24.58
C MET A 44 35.45 -5.39 -25.62
N LYS A 45 35.87 -6.37 -26.42
CA LYS A 45 35.00 -7.09 -27.36
C LYS A 45 33.88 -7.83 -26.62
N THR A 46 34.25 -8.57 -25.56
CA THR A 46 33.30 -9.28 -24.70
C THR A 46 32.32 -8.32 -24.03
N LEU A 47 32.81 -7.18 -23.56
CA LEU A 47 31.98 -6.16 -22.92
C LEU A 47 30.99 -5.54 -23.90
N GLN A 48 31.43 -5.19 -25.12
CA GLN A 48 30.54 -4.69 -26.18
C GLN A 48 29.49 -5.72 -26.56
N TYR A 49 29.87 -6.99 -26.66
CA TYR A 49 28.92 -8.08 -26.89
C TYR A 49 27.86 -8.16 -25.79
N LEU A 50 28.28 -8.20 -24.52
CA LEU A 50 27.35 -8.24 -23.39
C LEU A 50 26.47 -7.00 -23.33
N ALA A 51 27.02 -5.81 -23.56
CA ALA A 51 26.27 -4.56 -23.59
C ALA A 51 25.20 -4.58 -24.70
N SER A 52 25.53 -5.09 -25.89
CA SER A 52 24.56 -5.23 -26.99
C SER A 52 23.42 -6.20 -26.66
N GLN A 53 23.72 -7.35 -26.03
CA GLN A 53 22.71 -8.32 -25.60
C GLN A 53 21.84 -7.78 -24.45
N LEU A 54 22.40 -6.88 -23.65
CA LEU A 54 21.71 -6.21 -22.56
C LEU A 54 21.03 -4.89 -23.01
N GLU A 55 21.14 -4.53 -24.29
CA GLU A 55 20.61 -3.29 -24.88
C GLU A 55 21.03 -2.03 -24.10
N CYS A 56 22.29 -1.99 -23.67
CA CYS A 56 22.88 -0.83 -22.99
C CYS A 56 24.20 -0.43 -23.62
N GLU A 57 24.71 0.76 -23.27
CA GLU A 57 26.04 1.18 -23.69
C GLU A 57 27.15 0.49 -22.89
N ALA A 58 28.29 0.20 -23.51
CA ALA A 58 29.44 -0.37 -22.78
C ALA A 58 30.05 0.61 -21.77
N SER A 59 30.03 1.92 -22.08
CA SER A 59 30.47 3.02 -21.21
C SER A 59 29.78 2.98 -19.85
N PHE A 60 28.48 2.72 -19.86
CA PHE A 60 27.63 2.60 -18.69
C PHE A 60 28.06 1.49 -17.72
N LEU A 61 28.47 0.34 -18.28
CA LEU A 61 28.97 -0.77 -17.47
C LEU A 61 30.30 -0.41 -16.78
N LEU A 62 31.09 0.48 -17.38
CA LEU A 62 32.38 0.94 -16.88
C LEU A 62 32.30 2.12 -15.89
N GLU A 63 31.13 2.77 -15.70
CA GLU A 63 31.00 3.88 -14.73
C GLU A 63 31.47 3.45 -13.32
N GLU A 64 32.38 4.19 -12.70
CA GLU A 64 32.87 3.88 -11.36
C GLU A 64 31.87 4.35 -10.29
N ASP A 65 31.62 3.50 -9.29
CA ASP A 65 30.77 3.84 -8.16
C ASP A 65 31.56 4.47 -7.02
N ASN A 66 30.90 5.34 -6.24
CA ASN A 66 31.46 5.83 -4.98
C ASN A 66 31.66 4.66 -3.99
N GLU A 67 32.92 4.45 -3.59
CA GLU A 67 33.33 3.32 -2.75
C GLU A 67 32.70 3.37 -1.34
N GLU A 68 32.56 4.57 -0.76
CA GLU A 68 31.95 4.78 0.54
C GLU A 68 30.45 4.42 0.51
N VAL A 69 29.74 4.91 -0.52
CA VAL A 69 28.32 4.59 -0.74
C VAL A 69 28.12 3.10 -0.89
N THR A 70 29.00 2.43 -1.66
CA THR A 70 28.81 0.99 -1.89
C THR A 70 29.03 0.16 -0.63
N LYS A 71 30.00 0.53 0.22
CA LYS A 71 30.25 -0.18 1.48
C LYS A 71 29.11 0.02 2.49
N LEU A 72 28.35 1.10 2.34
CA LEU A 72 27.23 1.42 3.22
C LEU A 72 25.98 0.59 2.93
N ILE A 73 25.69 0.30 1.66
CA ILE A 73 24.45 -0.40 1.25
C ILE A 73 24.25 -1.73 2.01
N PRO A 74 25.20 -2.68 2.05
CA PRO A 74 24.99 -3.95 2.76
C PRO A 74 24.82 -3.78 4.26
N LYS A 75 25.49 -2.77 4.86
CA LYS A 75 25.32 -2.44 6.29
C LYS A 75 23.90 -1.96 6.58
N MET A 76 23.37 -1.11 5.69
CA MET A 76 22.01 -0.59 5.83
C MET A 76 20.96 -1.67 5.57
N GLU A 77 21.17 -2.54 4.59
CA GLU A 77 20.30 -3.71 4.35
C GLU A 77 20.23 -4.61 5.58
N GLN A 78 21.37 -4.85 6.24
CA GLN A 78 21.41 -5.64 7.47
C GLN A 78 20.73 -4.93 8.65
N ALA A 79 20.93 -3.61 8.80
CA ALA A 79 20.26 -2.82 9.83
C ALA A 79 18.73 -2.82 9.64
N ILE A 80 18.26 -2.63 8.41
CA ILE A 80 16.84 -2.70 8.04
C ILE A 80 16.27 -4.08 8.37
N LYS A 81 16.98 -5.17 8.01
CA LYS A 81 16.56 -6.54 8.32
C LYS A 81 16.46 -6.80 9.83
N ASN A 82 17.29 -6.13 10.62
CA ASN A 82 17.28 -6.19 12.08
C ASN A 82 16.29 -5.19 12.73
N ASN A 83 15.44 -4.52 11.94
CA ASN A 83 14.51 -3.47 12.38
C ASN A 83 15.18 -2.25 13.05
N GLN A 84 16.46 -1.98 12.75
CA GLN A 84 17.22 -0.84 13.27
C GLN A 84 16.98 0.43 12.43
N PHE A 85 15.70 0.79 12.22
CA PHE A 85 15.30 1.85 11.31
C PHE A 85 15.81 3.24 11.73
N GLU A 86 15.75 3.57 13.02
CA GLU A 86 16.18 4.89 13.52
C GLU A 86 17.68 5.14 13.29
N GLU A 87 18.52 4.14 13.58
CA GLU A 87 19.97 4.21 13.35
C GLU A 87 20.30 4.32 11.86
N ALA A 88 19.65 3.49 11.03
CA ALA A 88 19.81 3.54 9.58
C ALA A 88 19.37 4.91 9.03
N TYR A 89 18.29 5.49 9.55
CA TYR A 89 17.77 6.79 9.13
C TYR A 89 18.76 7.91 9.44
N ARG A 90 19.26 7.97 10.69
CA ARG A 90 20.26 8.96 11.13
C ARG A 90 21.55 8.85 10.34
N THR A 91 21.93 7.65 9.94
CA THR A 91 23.13 7.40 9.14
C THR A 91 22.94 7.87 7.69
N LEU A 92 21.79 7.55 7.08
CA LEU A 92 21.53 7.79 5.66
C LEU A 92 21.16 9.24 5.36
N LEU A 93 20.37 9.89 6.21
CA LEU A 93 19.84 11.24 5.98
C LEU A 93 20.92 12.28 5.58
N PRO A 94 22.02 12.48 6.33
CA PRO A 94 23.04 13.46 5.96
C PRO A 94 23.83 13.09 4.69
N ILE A 95 23.77 11.83 4.26
CA ILE A 95 24.45 11.35 3.04
C ILE A 95 23.57 11.64 1.82
N VAL A 96 22.29 11.29 1.88
CA VAL A 96 21.35 11.50 0.77
C VAL A 96 21.07 12.98 0.50
N GLN A 97 21.24 13.84 1.51
CA GLN A 97 21.12 15.30 1.39
C GLN A 97 22.28 15.94 0.62
N LYS A 98 23.41 15.25 0.45
CA LYS A 98 24.51 15.73 -0.39
C LYS A 98 24.20 15.50 -1.86
N GLU A 99 24.86 16.26 -2.73
CA GLU A 99 24.84 15.97 -4.15
C GLU A 99 25.64 14.70 -4.42
N LEU A 100 24.95 13.65 -4.87
CA LEU A 100 25.54 12.35 -5.18
C LEU A 100 25.54 12.15 -6.70
N PRO A 101 26.60 11.56 -7.27
CA PRO A 101 26.64 11.26 -8.69
C PRO A 101 25.54 10.25 -9.07
N PRO A 102 24.93 10.36 -10.26
CA PRO A 102 23.80 9.52 -10.68
C PRO A 102 24.26 8.12 -11.13
N THR A 103 24.76 7.33 -10.19
CA THR A 103 25.24 5.95 -10.40
C THR A 103 24.26 4.91 -9.85
N LEU A 104 24.39 3.65 -10.28
CA LEU A 104 23.55 2.56 -9.76
C LEU A 104 23.62 2.43 -8.24
N SER A 105 24.81 2.57 -7.65
CA SER A 105 24.95 2.51 -6.19
C SER A 105 24.22 3.66 -5.50
N THR A 106 24.19 4.86 -6.10
CA THR A 106 23.39 5.99 -5.58
C THR A 106 21.89 5.68 -5.61
N ALA A 107 21.36 5.11 -6.70
CA ALA A 107 19.96 4.70 -6.77
C ALA A 107 19.59 3.65 -5.71
N ARG A 108 20.48 2.67 -5.51
CA ARG A 108 20.32 1.65 -4.44
C ARG A 108 20.36 2.28 -3.05
N LEU A 109 21.23 3.26 -2.81
CA LEU A 109 21.29 4.00 -1.55
C LEU A 109 19.97 4.75 -1.30
N TYR A 110 19.46 5.47 -2.29
CA TYR A 110 18.16 6.12 -2.19
C TYR A 110 17.05 5.12 -1.89
N LYS A 111 17.04 3.94 -2.53
CA LYS A 111 16.08 2.87 -2.23
C LYS A 111 16.13 2.42 -0.77
N GLN A 112 17.33 2.28 -0.18
CA GLN A 112 17.46 1.97 1.25
C GLN A 112 16.93 3.12 2.13
N PHE A 113 17.28 4.36 1.79
CA PHE A 113 16.79 5.53 2.52
C PHE A 113 15.26 5.64 2.47
N ILE A 114 14.66 5.47 1.29
CA ILE A 114 13.20 5.46 1.10
C ILE A 114 12.57 4.38 2.00
N SER A 115 13.10 3.15 1.99
CA SER A 115 12.58 2.06 2.83
C SER A 115 12.61 2.42 4.32
N VAL A 116 13.69 3.04 4.79
CA VAL A 116 13.83 3.44 6.19
C VAL A 116 12.90 4.62 6.51
N ALA A 117 12.85 5.64 5.66
CA ALA A 117 12.00 6.82 5.83
C ALA A 117 10.52 6.44 5.98
N PHE A 118 10.02 5.48 5.18
CA PHE A 118 8.67 4.93 5.33
C PHE A 118 8.42 4.33 6.72
N ASN A 119 9.38 3.59 7.28
CA ASN A 119 9.26 3.03 8.63
C ASN A 119 9.33 4.12 9.71
N MET A 120 10.05 5.20 9.45
CA MET A 120 10.09 6.39 10.30
C MET A 120 8.88 7.32 10.10
N LYS A 121 7.96 6.99 9.19
CA LYS A 121 6.81 7.82 8.77
C LYS A 121 7.22 9.19 8.23
N ASP A 122 8.43 9.31 7.68
CA ASP A 122 8.84 10.48 6.91
C ASP A 122 8.44 10.30 5.44
N TYR A 123 7.46 11.08 5.02
CA TYR A 123 6.95 11.09 3.64
C TYR A 123 7.46 12.28 2.82
N SER A 124 8.38 13.09 3.37
CA SER A 124 9.02 14.23 2.69
C SER A 124 10.18 13.80 1.79
N ILE A 125 9.99 12.68 1.08
CA ILE A 125 11.05 11.95 0.36
C ILE A 125 10.84 11.87 -1.15
N HIS A 126 9.86 12.63 -1.67
CA HIS A 126 9.50 12.68 -3.09
C HIS A 126 10.70 12.82 -4.02
N SER A 127 11.58 13.80 -3.77
CA SER A 127 12.75 14.06 -4.61
C SER A 127 13.77 12.92 -4.63
N TYR A 128 13.90 12.16 -3.54
CA TYR A 128 14.79 10.99 -3.51
C TYR A 128 14.22 9.81 -4.28
N ILE A 129 12.88 9.67 -4.30
CA ILE A 129 12.20 8.66 -5.11
C ILE A 129 12.38 8.98 -6.60
N GLU A 130 12.16 10.23 -7.02
CA GLU A 130 12.36 10.66 -8.40
C GLU A 130 13.79 10.45 -8.88
N LYS A 131 14.79 10.89 -8.08
CA LYS A 131 16.21 10.65 -8.39
C LYS A 131 16.52 9.16 -8.56
N ALA A 132 15.97 8.29 -7.70
CA ALA A 132 16.19 6.86 -7.81
C ALA A 132 15.54 6.28 -9.09
N VAL A 133 14.32 6.70 -9.41
CA VAL A 133 13.57 6.30 -10.63
C VAL A 133 14.34 6.71 -11.89
N GLU A 134 14.77 7.97 -11.98
CA GLU A 134 15.53 8.49 -13.12
C GLU A 134 16.83 7.69 -13.33
N ILE A 135 17.57 7.40 -12.26
CA ILE A 135 18.78 6.60 -12.36
C ILE A 135 18.44 5.16 -12.77
N PHE A 136 17.43 4.51 -12.18
CA PHE A 136 17.05 3.16 -12.60
C PHE A 136 16.63 3.09 -14.07
N GLN A 137 15.88 4.09 -14.57
CA GLN A 137 15.52 4.19 -15.98
C GLN A 137 16.73 4.44 -16.89
N LYS A 138 17.66 5.33 -16.49
CA LYS A 138 18.95 5.50 -17.18
C LYS A 138 19.68 4.16 -17.28
N TYR A 139 19.57 3.36 -16.22
CA TYR A 139 20.16 2.02 -16.13
C TYR A 139 19.31 0.91 -16.76
N THR A 140 18.22 1.23 -17.46
CA THR A 140 17.28 0.26 -18.08
C THR A 140 16.71 -0.77 -17.08
N LEU A 141 16.75 -0.45 -15.79
CA LEU A 141 16.21 -1.25 -14.69
C LEU A 141 14.75 -0.83 -14.43
N TYR A 142 13.87 -1.12 -15.39
CA TYR A 142 12.48 -0.66 -15.38
C TYR A 142 11.64 -1.28 -14.26
N ARG A 143 11.95 -2.51 -13.86
CA ARG A 143 11.35 -3.19 -12.72
C ARG A 143 11.67 -2.44 -11.43
N GLU A 144 12.94 -2.13 -11.18
CA GLU A 144 13.37 -1.35 -10.01
C GLU A 144 12.79 0.06 -10.03
N SER A 145 12.78 0.70 -11.21
CA SER A 145 12.12 1.98 -11.42
C SER A 145 10.65 1.92 -10.99
N THR A 146 9.89 0.97 -11.54
CA THR A 146 8.45 0.83 -11.26
C THR A 146 8.15 0.51 -9.80
N GLN A 147 8.93 -0.40 -9.19
CA GLN A 147 8.81 -0.67 -7.75
C GLN A 147 9.09 0.57 -6.90
N THR A 148 9.98 1.45 -7.36
CA THR A 148 10.32 2.70 -6.68
C THR A 148 9.21 3.74 -6.92
N SER A 149 8.64 3.83 -8.13
CA SER A 149 7.48 4.67 -8.45
C SER A 149 6.22 4.27 -7.68
N LEU A 150 6.02 2.99 -7.36
CA LEU A 150 4.94 2.55 -6.46
C LEU A 150 5.09 3.15 -5.04
N LYS A 151 6.32 3.44 -4.58
CA LYS A 151 6.53 4.19 -3.34
C LYS A 151 6.15 5.65 -3.49
N LEU A 152 6.38 6.24 -4.66
CA LEU A 152 5.88 7.59 -4.96
C LEU A 152 4.35 7.63 -4.93
N CYS A 153 3.67 6.62 -5.48
CA CYS A 153 2.21 6.52 -5.42
C CYS A 153 1.69 6.58 -3.97
N TYR A 154 2.36 5.88 -3.04
CA TYR A 154 2.02 5.95 -1.62
C TYR A 154 2.28 7.33 -1.01
N VAL A 155 3.42 7.97 -1.32
CA VAL A 155 3.71 9.33 -0.84
C VAL A 155 2.66 10.32 -1.34
N LEU A 156 2.27 10.25 -2.63
CA LEU A 156 1.19 11.08 -3.19
C LEU A 156 -0.13 10.81 -2.49
N PHE A 157 -0.45 9.54 -2.21
CA PHE A 157 -1.65 9.15 -1.49
C PHE A 157 -1.73 9.76 -0.08
N VAL A 158 -0.66 9.67 0.72
CA VAL A 158 -0.59 10.27 2.07
C VAL A 158 -0.79 11.78 2.02
N HIS A 159 -0.26 12.45 0.99
CA HIS A 159 -0.46 13.88 0.77
C HIS A 159 -1.80 14.23 0.09
N LYS A 160 -2.72 13.26 -0.02
CA LYS A 160 -4.04 13.41 -0.66
C LYS A 160 -3.98 13.85 -2.14
N LYS A 161 -2.84 13.63 -2.81
CA LYS A 161 -2.60 13.95 -4.23
C LYS A 161 -3.08 12.82 -5.14
N TYR A 162 -4.36 12.47 -5.04
CA TYR A 162 -4.93 11.29 -5.73
C TYR A 162 -4.85 11.40 -7.26
N LYS A 163 -5.10 12.57 -7.82
CA LYS A 163 -5.02 12.80 -9.27
C LYS A 163 -3.60 12.60 -9.81
N GLU A 164 -2.60 13.18 -9.15
CA GLU A 164 -1.18 12.99 -9.51
C GLU A 164 -0.78 11.51 -9.43
N CYS A 165 -1.33 10.77 -8.45
CA CYS A 165 -1.09 9.32 -8.33
C CYS A 165 -1.67 8.53 -9.51
N LEU A 166 -2.92 8.81 -9.94
CA LEU A 166 -3.53 8.17 -11.11
C LEU A 166 -2.79 8.51 -12.41
N GLU A 167 -2.32 9.75 -12.56
CA GLU A 167 -1.51 10.18 -13.70
C GLU A 167 -0.18 9.41 -13.75
N LEU A 168 0.50 9.22 -12.61
CA LEU A 168 1.72 8.43 -12.49
C LEU A 168 1.48 6.94 -12.83
N LEU A 169 0.40 6.33 -12.33
CA LEU A 169 0.04 4.96 -12.67
C LEU A 169 -0.22 4.79 -14.18
N THR A 170 -0.84 5.79 -14.80
CA THR A 170 -1.06 5.83 -16.24
C THR A 170 0.25 5.98 -17.02
N SER A 171 1.17 6.84 -16.56
CA SER A 171 2.44 7.07 -17.23
C SER A 171 3.35 5.82 -17.19
N ILE A 172 3.35 5.09 -16.06
CA ILE A 172 4.08 3.82 -15.93
C ILE A 172 3.60 2.83 -17.01
N ARG A 173 2.29 2.63 -17.16
CA ARG A 173 1.75 1.69 -18.16
C ARG A 173 2.09 2.10 -19.60
N LYS A 174 1.97 3.40 -19.91
CA LYS A 174 2.34 3.95 -21.23
C LYS A 174 3.82 3.78 -21.53
N GLU A 175 4.71 3.90 -20.53
CA GLU A 175 6.14 3.67 -20.71
C GLU A 175 6.43 2.22 -21.12
N TYR A 176 5.79 1.25 -20.46
CA TYR A 176 5.94 -0.17 -20.80
C TYR A 176 5.43 -0.48 -22.22
N GLU A 177 4.26 0.06 -22.59
CA GLU A 177 3.69 -0.11 -23.93
C GLU A 177 4.60 0.51 -25.01
N ALA A 178 5.02 1.76 -24.84
CA ALA A 178 5.84 2.49 -25.80
C ALA A 178 7.21 1.83 -26.03
N LYS A 179 7.79 1.23 -24.98
CA LYS A 179 9.08 0.53 -25.04
C LYS A 179 8.94 -0.96 -25.33
N GLN A 180 7.71 -1.48 -25.53
CA GLN A 180 7.43 -2.90 -25.76
C GLN A 180 8.01 -3.81 -24.67
N LEU A 181 7.95 -3.37 -23.41
CA LEU A 181 8.48 -4.09 -22.26
C LEU A 181 7.43 -5.01 -21.66
N GLU A 182 7.86 -6.19 -21.21
CA GLU A 182 7.00 -7.08 -20.42
C GLU A 182 7.02 -6.66 -18.94
N MET A 183 5.83 -6.47 -18.36
CA MET A 183 5.70 -6.16 -16.93
C MET A 183 5.71 -7.42 -16.08
N ASP A 184 6.34 -7.33 -14.92
CA ASP A 184 6.27 -8.39 -13.92
C ASP A 184 4.84 -8.58 -13.41
N LEU A 185 4.33 -9.82 -13.40
CA LEU A 185 2.93 -10.12 -13.06
C LEU A 185 2.57 -9.59 -11.67
N ILE A 186 3.50 -9.68 -10.72
CA ILE A 186 3.32 -9.17 -9.35
C ILE A 186 3.23 -7.64 -9.35
N ILE A 187 4.10 -6.95 -10.09
CA ILE A 187 4.06 -5.49 -10.21
C ILE A 187 2.75 -5.03 -10.86
N GLN A 188 2.28 -5.76 -11.88
CA GLN A 188 1.01 -5.44 -12.52
C GLN A 188 -0.17 -5.55 -11.53
N ILE A 189 -0.18 -6.59 -10.69
CA ILE A 189 -1.15 -6.73 -9.58
C ILE A 189 -1.01 -5.59 -8.56
N GLU A 190 0.22 -5.19 -8.20
CA GLU A 190 0.45 -4.07 -7.29
C GLU A 190 -0.05 -2.74 -7.86
N LEU A 191 0.11 -2.50 -9.17
CA LEU A 191 -0.43 -1.32 -9.85
C LEU A 191 -1.96 -1.32 -9.86
N PHE A 192 -2.60 -2.46 -10.15
CA PHE A 192 -4.06 -2.57 -10.05
C PHE A 192 -4.57 -2.28 -8.64
N LEU A 193 -3.92 -2.84 -7.62
CA LEU A 193 -4.30 -2.60 -6.23
C LEU A 193 -4.11 -1.14 -5.84
N CYS A 194 -2.98 -0.54 -6.20
CA CYS A 194 -2.73 0.88 -5.94
C CYS A 194 -3.79 1.77 -6.61
N GLU A 195 -4.12 1.50 -7.88
CA GLU A 195 -5.14 2.25 -8.61
C GLU A 195 -6.52 2.11 -7.98
N ALA A 196 -6.93 0.87 -7.63
CA ALA A 196 -8.20 0.62 -6.97
C ALA A 196 -8.32 1.37 -5.64
N ILE A 197 -7.28 1.37 -4.81
CA ILE A 197 -7.24 2.09 -3.53
C ILE A 197 -7.33 3.61 -3.76
N VAL A 198 -6.63 4.13 -4.76
CA VAL A 198 -6.67 5.57 -5.08
C VAL A 198 -8.04 5.98 -5.62
N LEU A 199 -8.65 5.19 -6.50
CA LEU A 199 -10.00 5.45 -7.02
C LEU A 199 -11.04 5.42 -5.91
N LEU A 200 -10.93 4.45 -4.99
CA LEU A 200 -11.78 4.38 -3.80
C LEU A 200 -11.64 5.63 -2.93
N ALA A 201 -10.40 6.07 -2.68
CA ALA A 201 -10.11 7.30 -1.94
C ALA A 201 -10.61 8.56 -2.66
N TYR A 202 -10.61 8.54 -3.99
CA TYR A 202 -11.09 9.63 -4.84
C TYR A 202 -12.63 9.69 -4.94
N GLY A 203 -13.33 8.66 -4.48
CA GLY A 203 -14.79 8.54 -4.56
C GLY A 203 -15.30 7.94 -5.88
N ASP A 204 -14.42 7.42 -6.73
CA ASP A 204 -14.79 6.71 -7.97
C ASP A 204 -14.99 5.21 -7.69
N TYR A 205 -16.16 4.87 -7.15
CA TYR A 205 -16.51 3.49 -6.77
C TYR A 205 -16.64 2.57 -8.00
N GLU A 206 -17.22 3.06 -9.09
CA GLU A 206 -17.39 2.28 -10.33
C GLU A 206 -16.05 2.00 -11.01
N GLY A 207 -15.18 3.01 -11.11
CA GLY A 207 -13.82 2.86 -11.60
C GLY A 207 -13.02 1.88 -10.74
N CYS A 208 -13.13 1.98 -9.41
CA CYS A 208 -12.52 1.03 -8.49
C CYS A 208 -12.99 -0.41 -8.73
N GLU A 209 -14.31 -0.67 -8.79
CA GLU A 209 -14.85 -2.02 -9.07
C GLU A 209 -14.32 -2.55 -10.40
N LYS A 210 -14.33 -1.72 -11.46
CA LYS A 210 -13.81 -2.09 -12.78
C LYS A 210 -12.35 -2.51 -12.74
N ILE A 211 -11.48 -1.72 -12.09
CA ILE A 211 -10.05 -2.02 -11.97
C ILE A 211 -9.83 -3.32 -11.19
N ILE A 212 -10.58 -3.53 -10.11
CA ILE A 212 -10.47 -4.77 -9.33
C ILE A 212 -10.89 -5.98 -10.15
N LEU A 213 -12.00 -5.90 -10.90
CA LEU A 213 -12.44 -7.01 -11.75
C LEU A 213 -11.41 -7.33 -12.84
N GLN A 214 -10.80 -6.32 -13.45
CA GLN A 214 -9.68 -6.51 -14.39
C GLN A 214 -8.49 -7.21 -13.73
N ALA A 215 -8.15 -6.85 -12.48
CA ALA A 215 -7.08 -7.49 -11.73
C ALA A 215 -7.39 -8.96 -11.43
N LEU A 216 -8.64 -9.28 -11.07
CA LEU A 216 -9.09 -10.65 -10.81
C LEU A 216 -9.07 -11.52 -12.07
N ASP A 217 -9.50 -10.97 -13.22
CA ASP A 217 -9.41 -11.66 -14.51
C ASP A 217 -7.94 -11.89 -14.89
N PHE A 218 -7.09 -10.88 -14.76
CA PHE A 218 -5.65 -10.99 -14.98
C PHE A 218 -5.01 -12.07 -14.10
N SER A 219 -5.33 -12.09 -12.81
CA SER A 219 -4.86 -13.11 -11.85
C SER A 219 -5.29 -14.52 -12.26
N LYS A 220 -6.52 -14.68 -12.76
CA LYS A 220 -7.06 -15.98 -13.19
C LYS A 220 -6.38 -16.46 -14.47
N GLU A 221 -6.23 -15.59 -15.47
CA GLU A 221 -5.57 -15.90 -16.75
C GLU A 221 -4.11 -16.32 -16.55
N ASN A 222 -3.41 -15.63 -15.66
CA ASN A 222 -1.98 -15.87 -15.40
C ASN A 222 -1.72 -16.85 -14.24
N GLN A 223 -2.77 -17.36 -13.58
CA GLN A 223 -2.68 -18.25 -12.41
C GLN A 223 -1.85 -17.68 -11.25
N VAL A 224 -1.88 -16.35 -11.04
CA VAL A 224 -1.18 -15.65 -9.96
C VAL A 224 -2.19 -14.96 -9.05
N TYR A 225 -2.40 -15.52 -7.85
CA TYR A 225 -3.41 -15.05 -6.88
C TYR A 225 -2.83 -14.17 -5.77
N TYR A 226 -1.77 -13.42 -6.08
CA TYR A 226 -1.19 -12.46 -5.14
C TYR A 226 -2.23 -11.37 -4.81
N LYS A 227 -2.41 -11.04 -3.53
CA LYS A 227 -3.36 -10.00 -3.04
C LYS A 227 -4.84 -10.23 -3.39
N THR A 228 -5.22 -11.42 -3.85
CA THR A 228 -6.60 -11.69 -4.27
C THR A 228 -7.62 -11.54 -3.13
N ASP A 229 -7.28 -11.88 -1.89
CA ASP A 229 -8.17 -11.65 -0.75
C ASP A 229 -8.49 -10.15 -0.53
N GLU A 230 -7.50 -9.29 -0.78
CA GLU A 230 -7.57 -7.84 -0.58
C GLU A 230 -8.48 -7.18 -1.63
N PHE A 231 -8.41 -7.63 -2.88
CA PHE A 231 -9.35 -7.22 -3.93
C PHE A 231 -10.81 -7.54 -3.56
N TYR A 232 -11.08 -8.78 -3.16
CA TYR A 232 -12.42 -9.18 -2.72
C TYR A 232 -12.85 -8.46 -1.44
N ARG A 233 -11.90 -8.11 -0.56
CA ARG A 233 -12.17 -7.35 0.65
C ARG A 233 -12.67 -5.95 0.32
N ILE A 234 -12.00 -5.24 -0.59
CA ILE A 234 -12.40 -3.91 -1.05
C ILE A 234 -13.80 -3.97 -1.69
N LEU A 235 -14.05 -4.94 -2.58
CA LEU A 235 -15.37 -5.12 -3.19
C LEU A 235 -16.45 -5.39 -2.14
N SER A 236 -16.17 -6.26 -1.15
CA SER A 236 -17.15 -6.52 -0.08
C SER A 236 -17.48 -5.26 0.71
N TYR A 237 -16.49 -4.44 1.05
CA TYR A 237 -16.66 -3.19 1.75
C TYR A 237 -17.54 -2.20 0.96
N GLN A 238 -17.23 -1.99 -0.33
CA GLN A 238 -18.02 -1.11 -1.20
C GLN A 238 -19.48 -1.57 -1.31
N ASN A 239 -19.74 -2.86 -1.37
CA ASN A 239 -21.11 -3.39 -1.52
C ASN A 239 -21.96 -3.22 -0.25
N VAL A 240 -21.34 -3.04 0.93
CA VAL A 240 -22.08 -2.58 2.12
C VAL A 240 -22.48 -1.11 1.97
N ILE A 241 -21.60 -0.25 1.43
CA ILE A 241 -21.86 1.19 1.23
C ILE A 241 -23.05 1.42 0.30
N VAL A 242 -23.18 0.63 -0.77
CA VAL A 242 -24.29 0.72 -1.74
C VAL A 242 -25.46 -0.22 -1.43
N ALA A 243 -25.43 -0.90 -0.29
CA ALA A 243 -26.47 -1.83 0.16
C ALA A 243 -26.81 -2.98 -0.82
N ASP A 244 -25.83 -3.50 -1.57
CA ASP A 244 -25.98 -4.70 -2.40
C ASP A 244 -25.58 -5.96 -1.60
N GLU A 245 -26.57 -6.56 -0.94
CA GLU A 245 -26.38 -7.75 -0.11
C GLU A 245 -25.84 -8.96 -0.90
N ASN A 246 -26.33 -9.17 -2.13
CA ASN A 246 -25.95 -10.33 -2.93
C ASN A 246 -24.48 -10.28 -3.32
N LYS A 247 -24.02 -9.13 -3.84
CA LYS A 247 -22.61 -8.92 -4.16
C LYS A 247 -21.74 -8.96 -2.91
N TYR A 248 -22.18 -8.34 -1.81
CA TYR A 248 -21.46 -8.39 -0.53
C TYR A 248 -21.21 -9.84 -0.09
N LEU A 249 -22.27 -10.66 0.01
CA LEU A 249 -22.17 -12.05 0.46
C LEU A 249 -21.25 -12.89 -0.45
N HIS A 250 -21.28 -12.62 -1.76
CA HIS A 250 -20.36 -13.25 -2.70
C HIS A 250 -18.89 -12.88 -2.42
N TYR A 251 -18.60 -11.58 -2.35
CA TYR A 251 -17.22 -11.09 -2.23
C TYR A 251 -16.61 -11.34 -0.86
N ILE A 252 -17.36 -11.20 0.24
CA ILE A 252 -16.83 -11.48 1.59
C ILE A 252 -16.45 -12.97 1.72
N LYS A 253 -17.25 -13.86 1.14
CA LYS A 253 -16.95 -15.30 1.11
C LYS A 253 -15.70 -15.60 0.28
N LYS A 254 -15.53 -14.95 -0.86
CA LYS A 254 -14.32 -15.08 -1.68
C LYS A 254 -13.08 -14.58 -0.94
N SER A 255 -13.16 -13.41 -0.30
CA SER A 255 -12.07 -12.87 0.52
C SER A 255 -11.66 -13.87 1.62
N GLU A 256 -12.65 -14.45 2.33
CA GLU A 256 -12.41 -15.45 3.37
C GLU A 256 -11.73 -16.72 2.85
N GLN A 257 -12.15 -17.23 1.70
CA GLN A 257 -11.53 -18.41 1.08
C GLN A 257 -10.03 -18.17 0.78
N PHE A 258 -9.68 -17.01 0.23
CA PHE A 258 -8.28 -16.67 -0.06
C PHE A 258 -7.47 -16.36 1.20
N ALA A 259 -8.06 -15.66 2.17
CA ALA A 259 -7.39 -15.35 3.43
C ALA A 259 -7.07 -16.63 4.23
N VAL A 260 -7.99 -17.60 4.24
CA VAL A 260 -7.76 -18.92 4.84
C VAL A 260 -6.70 -19.71 4.08
N PHE A 261 -6.80 -19.76 2.75
CA PHE A 261 -5.82 -20.46 1.91
C PHE A 261 -4.39 -19.94 2.09
N THR A 262 -4.24 -18.62 2.28
CA THR A 262 -2.92 -17.97 2.48
C THR A 262 -2.49 -17.92 3.94
N GLU A 263 -3.28 -18.45 4.87
CA GLU A 263 -3.05 -18.38 6.32
C GLU A 263 -2.80 -16.95 6.84
N ASN A 264 -3.39 -15.95 6.17
CA ASN A 264 -3.20 -14.55 6.52
C ASN A 264 -4.09 -14.17 7.71
N ILE A 265 -3.58 -14.35 8.93
CA ILE A 265 -4.28 -14.08 10.19
C ILE A 265 -4.87 -12.66 10.22
N LEU A 266 -4.15 -11.66 9.71
CA LEU A 266 -4.63 -10.28 9.71
C LEU A 266 -5.83 -10.12 8.78
N SER A 267 -5.77 -10.65 7.56
CA SER A 267 -6.93 -10.62 6.65
C SER A 267 -8.12 -11.40 7.21
N ILE A 268 -7.90 -12.58 7.80
CA ILE A 268 -8.95 -13.40 8.44
C ILE A 268 -9.62 -12.64 9.61
N ALA A 269 -8.87 -11.82 10.34
CA ALA A 269 -9.41 -10.97 11.38
C ALA A 269 -10.20 -9.80 10.79
N ILE A 270 -9.64 -9.04 9.84
CA ILE A 270 -10.32 -7.88 9.22
C ILE A 270 -11.67 -8.28 8.60
N ILE A 271 -11.80 -9.50 8.07
CA ILE A 271 -13.08 -10.02 7.57
C ILE A 271 -14.18 -10.02 8.64
N ASP A 272 -13.86 -10.27 9.91
CA ASP A 272 -14.84 -10.15 11.00
C ASP A 272 -15.27 -8.71 11.26
N ILE A 273 -14.36 -7.73 11.11
CA ILE A 273 -14.74 -6.31 11.16
C ILE A 273 -15.74 -5.97 10.05
N LEU A 274 -15.49 -6.45 8.83
CA LEU A 274 -16.40 -6.21 7.71
C LEU A 274 -17.74 -6.92 7.88
N LYS A 275 -17.74 -8.14 8.45
CA LYS A 275 -18.98 -8.82 8.84
C LYS A 275 -19.74 -8.04 9.91
N ALA A 276 -19.06 -7.53 10.93
CA ALA A 276 -19.69 -6.69 11.95
C ALA A 276 -20.28 -5.40 11.35
N TYR A 277 -19.55 -4.77 10.44
CA TYR A 277 -20.03 -3.59 9.70
C TYR A 277 -21.30 -3.87 8.91
N TYR A 278 -21.34 -5.00 8.20
CA TYR A 278 -22.52 -5.46 7.48
C TYR A 278 -23.71 -5.67 8.43
N TYR A 279 -23.52 -6.41 9.53
CA TYR A 279 -24.62 -6.68 10.48
C TYR A 279 -25.14 -5.41 11.16
N ASN A 280 -24.25 -4.44 11.43
CA ASN A 280 -24.65 -3.15 11.99
C ASN A 280 -25.43 -2.30 10.98
N THR A 281 -25.06 -2.35 9.70
CA THR A 281 -25.52 -1.38 8.69
C THR A 281 -26.71 -1.88 7.88
N ILE A 282 -26.70 -3.16 7.48
CA ILE A 282 -27.68 -3.72 6.54
C ILE A 282 -28.79 -4.45 7.27
N THR A 283 -28.43 -5.39 8.15
CA THR A 283 -29.42 -6.30 8.77
C THR A 283 -29.87 -5.86 10.16
N SER A 284 -29.17 -4.90 10.78
CA SER A 284 -29.40 -4.46 12.17
C SER A 284 -29.31 -5.60 13.21
N GLU A 285 -28.57 -6.66 12.90
CA GLU A 285 -28.36 -7.81 13.80
C GLU A 285 -27.18 -7.55 14.75
N TYR A 286 -27.34 -6.59 15.65
CA TYR A 286 -26.26 -6.05 16.50
C TYR A 286 -25.56 -7.11 17.38
N THR A 287 -26.28 -8.15 17.82
CA THR A 287 -25.69 -9.25 18.59
C THR A 287 -24.72 -10.09 17.74
N LEU A 288 -25.00 -10.26 16.45
CA LEU A 288 -24.08 -10.93 15.52
C LEU A 288 -22.87 -10.05 15.22
N ALA A 289 -23.06 -8.74 15.11
CA ALA A 289 -21.95 -7.79 14.97
C ALA A 289 -20.96 -7.92 16.15
N LEU A 290 -21.46 -7.90 17.40
CA LEU A 290 -20.64 -8.10 18.60
C LEU A 290 -19.89 -9.44 18.59
N LYS A 291 -20.55 -10.52 18.15
CA LYS A 291 -19.93 -11.85 18.05
C LYS A 291 -18.74 -11.84 17.09
N HIS A 292 -18.85 -11.17 15.94
CA HIS A 292 -17.74 -11.05 15.00
C HIS A 292 -16.60 -10.19 15.56
N LEU A 293 -16.91 -9.12 16.28
CA LEU A 293 -15.90 -8.30 16.96
C LEU A 293 -15.12 -9.11 18.02
N ASP A 294 -15.78 -10.00 18.76
CA ASP A 294 -15.09 -10.92 19.68
C ASP A 294 -14.15 -11.89 18.94
N LEU A 295 -14.56 -12.39 17.76
CA LEU A 295 -13.73 -13.25 16.92
C LEU A 295 -12.49 -12.50 16.39
N PHE A 296 -12.65 -11.25 15.94
CA PHE A 296 -11.56 -10.37 15.55
C PHE A 296 -10.53 -10.24 16.67
N ARG A 297 -10.99 -9.86 17.87
CA ARG A 297 -10.14 -9.67 19.05
C ARG A 297 -9.39 -10.95 19.43
N LYS A 298 -10.07 -12.10 19.35
CA LYS A 298 -9.48 -13.41 19.67
C LYS A 298 -8.40 -13.81 18.66
N LYS A 299 -8.63 -13.58 17.35
CA LYS A 299 -7.66 -13.91 16.29
C LYS A 299 -6.37 -13.10 16.39
N LEU A 300 -6.44 -11.89 16.96
CA LEU A 300 -5.30 -10.97 17.11
C LEU A 300 -4.76 -10.88 18.55
N GLN A 301 -5.10 -11.84 19.42
CA GLN A 301 -4.67 -11.83 20.82
C GLN A 301 -3.15 -11.76 21.02
N ASP A 302 -2.38 -12.33 20.08
CA ASP A 302 -0.92 -12.34 20.11
C ASP A 302 -0.32 -11.19 19.27
N LYS A 303 -1.16 -10.24 18.80
CA LYS A 303 -0.78 -9.09 17.97
C LYS A 303 -1.38 -7.78 18.53
N PRO A 304 -0.85 -7.26 19.65
CA PRO A 304 -1.47 -6.15 20.38
C PRO A 304 -1.70 -4.89 19.55
N LEU A 305 -0.81 -4.61 18.58
CA LEU A 305 -0.90 -3.43 17.70
C LEU A 305 -2.21 -3.36 16.91
N PHE A 306 -2.88 -4.49 16.70
CA PHE A 306 -4.07 -4.58 15.84
C PHE A 306 -5.32 -5.08 16.57
N GLN A 307 -5.24 -5.35 17.88
CA GLN A 307 -6.25 -6.13 18.58
C GLN A 307 -7.54 -5.34 18.89
N GLU A 308 -7.45 -4.01 18.97
CA GLU A 308 -8.54 -3.11 19.38
C GLU A 308 -8.39 -1.75 18.69
N ASP A 309 -8.34 -1.79 17.36
CA ASP A 309 -8.20 -0.59 16.53
C ASP A 309 -9.44 0.32 16.59
N GLY A 310 -9.33 1.58 16.14
CA GLY A 310 -10.42 2.56 16.14
C GLY A 310 -11.70 2.07 15.47
N ILE A 311 -11.60 1.28 14.39
CA ILE A 311 -12.75 0.66 13.72
C ILE A 311 -13.43 -0.39 14.61
N TYR A 312 -12.66 -1.16 15.39
CA TYR A 312 -13.24 -2.14 16.32
C TYR A 312 -14.10 -1.44 17.38
N TYR A 313 -13.58 -0.37 17.99
CA TYR A 313 -14.34 0.42 18.97
C TYR A 313 -15.56 1.09 18.35
N LEU A 314 -15.41 1.61 17.14
CA LEU A 314 -16.53 2.18 16.40
C LEU A 314 -17.66 1.16 16.21
N GLU A 315 -17.37 0.02 15.58
CA GLU A 315 -18.40 -0.97 15.24
C GLU A 315 -19.02 -1.61 16.48
N LYS A 316 -18.23 -1.78 17.55
CA LYS A 316 -18.75 -2.19 18.86
C LYS A 316 -19.70 -1.14 19.44
N GLY A 317 -19.33 0.12 19.36
CA GLY A 317 -20.15 1.25 19.81
C GLY A 317 -21.48 1.35 19.05
N LYS A 318 -21.45 1.18 17.72
CA LYS A 318 -22.66 1.14 16.88
C LYS A 318 -23.60 0.00 17.29
N ALA A 319 -23.07 -1.20 17.50
CA ALA A 319 -23.86 -2.34 17.95
C ALA A 319 -24.50 -2.10 19.32
N LEU A 320 -23.74 -1.52 20.27
CA LEU A 320 -24.26 -1.16 21.59
C LEU A 320 -25.36 -0.09 21.53
N TYR A 321 -25.19 0.92 20.67
CA TYR A 321 -26.23 1.92 20.40
C TYR A 321 -27.51 1.27 19.86
N GLY A 322 -27.40 0.39 18.85
CA GLY A 322 -28.53 -0.35 18.30
C GLY A 322 -29.24 -1.24 19.32
N LEU A 323 -28.50 -1.78 20.29
CA LEU A 323 -29.02 -2.53 21.44
C LEU A 323 -29.57 -1.64 22.58
N LYS A 324 -29.64 -0.31 22.37
CA LYS A 324 -30.10 0.69 23.34
C LYS A 324 -29.29 0.74 24.63
N ARG A 325 -28.00 0.36 24.57
CA ARG A 325 -27.05 0.41 25.69
C ARG A 325 -26.20 1.68 25.58
N TYR A 326 -26.85 2.83 25.71
CA TYR A 326 -26.28 4.13 25.32
C TYR A 326 -25.06 4.54 26.14
N GLU A 327 -25.04 4.28 27.44
CA GLU A 327 -23.89 4.59 28.30
C GLU A 327 -22.67 3.74 27.93
N ALA A 328 -22.86 2.44 27.70
CA ALA A 328 -21.79 1.55 27.26
C ALA A 328 -21.32 1.88 25.83
N ALA A 329 -22.24 2.30 24.96
CA ALA A 329 -21.91 2.77 23.62
C ALA A 329 -21.01 4.01 23.69
N LEU A 330 -21.33 4.99 24.53
CA LEU A 330 -20.51 6.20 24.74
C LEU A 330 -19.10 5.87 25.22
N GLU A 331 -18.95 5.03 26.26
CA GLU A 331 -17.65 4.61 26.79
C GLU A 331 -16.80 3.91 25.71
N THR A 332 -17.44 3.10 24.87
CA THR A 332 -16.77 2.40 23.77
C THR A 332 -16.37 3.36 22.64
N LEU A 333 -17.27 4.26 22.23
CA LEU A 333 -17.05 5.20 21.11
C LEU A 333 -16.02 6.29 21.43
N GLN A 334 -15.72 6.55 22.70
CA GLN A 334 -14.63 7.44 23.11
C GLN A 334 -13.25 6.87 22.74
N GLN A 335 -13.14 5.55 22.61
CA GLN A 335 -11.90 4.86 22.25
C GLN A 335 -11.71 4.72 20.73
N ALA A 336 -12.73 5.08 19.93
CA ALA A 336 -12.66 5.06 18.47
C ALA A 336 -11.87 6.27 17.94
N THR A 337 -10.54 6.16 17.94
CA THR A 337 -9.62 7.18 17.43
C THR A 337 -8.98 6.75 16.12
N ILE A 338 -8.63 7.71 15.27
CA ILE A 338 -7.96 7.43 13.99
C ILE A 338 -6.50 7.07 14.26
N PRO A 339 -6.02 5.88 13.86
CA PRO A 339 -4.63 5.51 14.01
C PRO A 339 -3.71 6.30 13.08
N ASP A 340 -2.46 6.46 13.49
CA ASP A 340 -1.46 7.22 12.72
C ASP A 340 -1.03 6.57 11.39
N TYR A 341 -1.38 5.31 11.17
CA TYR A 341 -1.14 4.57 9.93
C TYR A 341 -2.34 4.58 8.97
N MET A 342 -3.50 5.09 9.41
CA MET A 342 -4.74 5.08 8.64
C MET A 342 -4.83 6.34 7.78
N PHE A 343 -4.46 6.24 6.51
CA PHE A 343 -4.46 7.39 5.58
C PHE A 343 -5.65 7.40 4.63
N HIS A 344 -6.36 6.29 4.48
CA HIS A 344 -7.46 6.22 3.51
C HIS A 344 -8.66 7.06 3.98
N PRO A 345 -9.18 7.97 3.14
CA PRO A 345 -10.18 8.93 3.58
C PRO A 345 -11.49 8.27 4.00
N LEU A 346 -11.91 7.18 3.35
CA LEU A 346 -13.12 6.45 3.77
C LEU A 346 -12.95 5.76 5.12
N ASP A 347 -11.77 5.23 5.44
CA ASP A 347 -11.55 4.55 6.72
C ASP A 347 -11.54 5.57 7.87
N GLN A 348 -10.90 6.73 7.64
CA GLN A 348 -10.95 7.86 8.56
C GLN A 348 -12.38 8.38 8.72
N ALA A 349 -13.10 8.61 7.61
CA ALA A 349 -14.50 9.04 7.62
C ALA A 349 -15.39 8.07 8.40
N TRP A 350 -15.14 6.78 8.24
CA TRP A 350 -15.82 5.72 8.96
C TRP A 350 -15.62 5.88 10.48
N ILE A 351 -14.40 6.06 10.97
CA ILE A 351 -14.13 6.33 12.40
C ILE A 351 -14.80 7.63 12.87
N ILE A 352 -14.77 8.70 12.07
CA ILE A 352 -15.38 10.00 12.42
C ILE A 352 -16.90 9.87 12.67
N THR A 353 -17.57 8.90 12.04
CA THR A 353 -18.99 8.61 12.35
C THR A 353 -19.23 8.29 13.82
N GLY A 354 -18.20 7.87 14.57
CA GLY A 354 -18.27 7.68 16.02
C GLY A 354 -18.77 8.92 16.76
N GLY A 355 -18.39 10.13 16.33
CA GLY A 355 -18.91 11.37 16.91
C GLY A 355 -20.40 11.57 16.68
N ALA A 356 -20.90 11.22 15.48
CA ALA A 356 -22.34 11.23 15.20
C ALA A 356 -23.09 10.20 16.09
N TYR A 357 -22.55 9.00 16.28
CA TYR A 357 -23.13 8.02 17.20
C TYR A 357 -23.09 8.46 18.67
N ARG A 358 -22.01 9.13 19.12
CA ARG A 358 -21.96 9.73 20.47
C ARG A 358 -23.04 10.80 20.63
N ALA A 359 -23.24 11.63 19.61
CA ALA A 359 -24.29 12.64 19.59
C ALA A 359 -25.69 12.01 19.73
N LEU A 360 -25.97 10.94 18.96
CA LEU A 360 -27.22 10.18 19.05
C LEU A 360 -27.41 9.54 20.43
N CYS A 361 -26.37 8.98 21.04
CA CYS A 361 -26.45 8.47 22.41
C CYS A 361 -26.83 9.58 23.40
N TYR A 362 -26.22 10.76 23.29
CA TYR A 362 -26.57 11.88 24.17
C TYR A 362 -27.99 12.39 23.97
N MET A 363 -28.55 12.33 22.76
CA MET A 363 -29.96 12.63 22.52
C MET A 363 -30.88 11.68 23.27
N GLU A 364 -30.62 10.38 23.21
CA GLU A 364 -31.39 9.36 23.92
C GLU A 364 -31.29 9.53 25.45
N LEU A 365 -30.12 9.97 25.94
CA LEU A 365 -29.88 10.32 27.35
C LEU A 365 -30.35 11.73 27.73
N LYS A 366 -31.11 12.41 26.85
CA LYS A 366 -31.69 13.75 27.08
C LYS A 366 -30.65 14.85 27.35
N ASN A 367 -29.41 14.68 26.89
CA ASN A 367 -28.35 15.68 26.99
C ASN A 367 -28.13 16.39 25.66
N LYS A 368 -29.05 17.29 25.30
CA LYS A 368 -29.03 18.02 24.02
C LYS A 368 -27.75 18.85 23.81
N GLN A 369 -27.22 19.44 24.87
CA GLN A 369 -26.02 20.27 24.78
C GLN A 369 -24.81 19.44 24.33
N LYS A 370 -24.57 18.29 24.96
CA LYS A 370 -23.48 17.39 24.53
C LYS A 370 -23.74 16.77 23.17
N ALA A 371 -24.99 16.45 22.86
CA ALA A 371 -25.35 15.93 21.54
C ALA A 371 -24.98 16.92 20.42
N LEU A 372 -25.35 18.19 20.57
CA LEU A 372 -25.00 19.23 19.59
C LEU A 372 -23.49 19.42 19.49
N GLN A 373 -22.77 19.39 20.61
CA GLN A 373 -21.31 19.48 20.63
C GLN A 373 -20.66 18.36 19.80
N GLU A 374 -20.96 17.10 20.10
CA GLU A 374 -20.38 15.92 19.42
C GLU A 374 -20.71 15.91 17.92
N ALA A 375 -21.95 16.26 17.55
CA ALA A 375 -22.35 16.33 16.14
C ALA A 375 -21.62 17.45 15.39
N THR A 376 -21.41 18.59 16.04
CA THR A 376 -20.70 19.73 15.45
C THR A 376 -19.22 19.42 15.27
N GLU A 377 -18.58 18.79 16.27
CA GLU A 377 -17.18 18.34 16.19
C GLU A 377 -16.99 17.32 15.06
N ALA A 378 -17.87 16.32 14.94
CA ALA A 378 -17.84 15.35 13.85
C ALA A 378 -18.03 16.00 12.47
N PHE A 379 -18.96 16.96 12.36
CA PHE A 379 -19.19 17.71 11.13
C PHE A 379 -17.98 18.55 10.72
N HIS A 380 -17.28 19.18 11.66
CA HIS A 380 -16.04 19.91 11.36
C HIS A 380 -14.93 18.97 10.91
N ALA A 381 -14.77 17.81 11.56
CA ALA A 381 -13.74 16.83 11.21
C ALA A 381 -13.90 16.26 9.80
N ILE A 382 -15.12 16.19 9.26
CA ILE A 382 -15.40 15.56 7.96
C ILE A 382 -15.37 16.52 6.76
N GLN A 383 -15.20 17.83 6.95
CA GLN A 383 -15.35 18.83 5.87
C GLN A 383 -14.41 18.63 4.67
N GLU A 384 -13.18 18.16 4.92
CA GLU A 384 -12.17 18.00 3.88
C GLU A 384 -12.20 16.62 3.20
N PHE A 385 -13.18 15.79 3.53
CA PHE A 385 -13.29 14.43 3.01
C PHE A 385 -14.19 14.38 1.77
N PRO A 386 -13.89 13.51 0.79
CA PRO A 386 -14.79 13.26 -0.33
C PRO A 386 -16.18 12.80 0.14
N ASP A 387 -17.21 13.16 -0.62
CA ASP A 387 -18.57 12.74 -0.31
C ASP A 387 -18.70 11.21 -0.32
N SER A 388 -19.33 10.68 0.73
CA SER A 388 -19.58 9.27 0.97
C SER A 388 -20.77 9.08 1.90
N THR A 389 -21.27 7.85 2.03
CA THR A 389 -22.32 7.49 3.00
C THR A 389 -21.98 7.93 4.43
N PHE A 390 -20.70 7.90 4.82
CA PHE A 390 -20.26 8.39 6.14
C PHE A 390 -20.41 9.90 6.29
N THR A 391 -20.00 10.66 5.27
CA THR A 391 -20.14 12.13 5.29
C THR A 391 -21.61 12.54 5.30
N VAL A 392 -22.47 11.84 4.55
CA VAL A 392 -23.92 12.07 4.51
C VAL A 392 -24.52 11.81 5.89
N PHE A 393 -24.21 10.67 6.50
CA PHE A 393 -24.69 10.32 7.83
C PHE A 393 -24.32 11.37 8.90
N ILE A 394 -23.08 11.88 8.89
CA ILE A 394 -22.65 12.93 9.82
C ILE A 394 -23.42 14.23 9.58
N LYS A 395 -23.54 14.66 8.32
CA LYS A 395 -24.28 15.88 7.92
C LYS A 395 -25.75 15.81 8.34
N GLU A 396 -26.41 14.68 8.08
CA GLU A 396 -27.81 14.46 8.45
C GLU A 396 -28.02 14.42 9.96
N THR A 397 -27.12 13.76 10.71
CA THR A 397 -27.19 13.68 12.17
C THR A 397 -27.17 15.08 12.80
N LEU A 398 -26.27 15.95 12.34
CA LEU A 398 -26.21 17.34 12.83
C LEU A 398 -27.53 18.09 12.52
N GLN A 399 -28.06 17.97 11.31
CA GLN A 399 -29.31 18.63 10.93
C GLN A 399 -30.50 18.15 11.77
N ILE A 400 -30.57 16.86 12.11
CA ILE A 400 -31.61 16.30 12.96
C ILE A 400 -31.50 16.90 14.37
N ILE A 401 -30.30 16.91 14.95
CA ILE A 401 -30.07 17.42 16.31
C ILE A 401 -30.34 18.92 16.41
N GLN A 402 -30.00 19.71 15.38
CA GLN A 402 -30.29 21.15 15.34
C GLN A 402 -31.79 21.47 15.30
N LYS A 403 -32.63 20.55 14.82
CA LYS A 403 -34.08 20.73 14.72
C LYS A 403 -34.83 20.30 15.99
N LEU A 404 -34.20 19.52 16.88
CA LEU A 404 -34.81 18.92 18.07
C LEU A 404 -34.50 19.70 19.34
#